data_AF-A0A7C1YQP1-F1
#
_entry.id   AF-A0A7C1YQP1-F1
#
_cell.length_a   1.000
_cell.length_b   1.000
_cell.length_c   1.000
_cell.angle_alpha   90.00
_cell.angle_beta   90.00
_cell.angle_gamma   90.00
#
_symmetry.space_group_name_H-M   'P 1'
#
loop_
_entity.id
_entity.type
_entity.pdbx_description
1 polymer ?
#
loop_
_entity_poly.entity_id
_entity_poly.type
_entity_poly.pdbx_seq_one_letter_code
_entity_poly.pdbx_strand_id
1 'polypeptide(L)'
;MPFLLLLCSRFLCCCWNTNRAGKTSYILLITLYLGGNSANITDFIQYGRGRYLNALKYIAAESKTPEISVSSDHDFRNMMLINYYRQYLPGNARIQYYKKDAFWHRDPEWLILHSDEKEATAPPSLFSKRKNRFDLVRHFPFSGISGWHWFIYHNTAYMTSKPMPP
;
A
#
# COMPACT_ATOMS: atom_id res chain seq x y z
N MET A 1 0.78 26.15 -8.16
CA MET A 1 -0.22 25.81 -7.12
C MET A 1 -0.19 26.68 -5.86
N PRO A 2 0.95 27.03 -5.22
CA PRO A 2 0.91 27.80 -3.97
C PRO A 2 0.36 29.22 -4.12
N PHE A 3 0.63 29.89 -5.25
CA PHE A 3 0.10 31.23 -5.55
C PHE A 3 -1.43 31.28 -5.56
N LEU A 4 -2.11 30.28 -6.14
CA LEU A 4 -3.57 30.23 -6.19
C LEU A 4 -4.18 30.06 -4.80
N LEU A 5 -3.56 29.25 -3.94
CA LEU A 5 -4.01 29.09 -2.56
C LEU A 5 -3.90 30.40 -1.77
N LEU A 6 -2.84 31.18 -1.99
CA LEU A 6 -2.66 32.51 -1.39
C LEU A 6 -3.64 33.55 -1.94
N LEU A 7 -3.96 33.48 -3.23
CA LEU A 7 -4.97 34.35 -3.83
C LEU A 7 -6.37 34.03 -3.28
N CYS A 8 -6.72 32.74 -3.21
CA CYS A 8 -7.98 32.28 -2.62
C CYS A 8 -8.09 32.65 -1.15
N SER A 9 -7.01 32.53 -0.37
CA SER A 9 -7.02 32.91 1.05
C SER A 9 -7.23 34.41 1.22
N ARG A 10 -6.56 35.24 0.41
CA ARG A 10 -6.77 36.69 0.40
C ARG A 10 -8.20 37.06 0.01
N PHE A 11 -8.74 36.43 -1.04
CA PHE A 11 -10.12 36.63 -1.48
C PHE A 11 -11.13 36.27 -0.38
N LEU A 12 -10.98 35.11 0.24
CA LEU A 12 -11.83 34.65 1.35
C LEU A 12 -11.75 35.59 2.56
N CYS A 13 -10.57 36.12 2.87
CA CYS A 13 -10.39 37.14 3.92
C CYS A 13 -11.12 38.45 3.58
N CYS A 14 -11.07 38.91 2.33
CA CYS A 14 -11.84 40.06 1.87
C CYS A 14 -13.36 39.81 1.96
N CYS A 15 -13.85 38.62 1.61
CA CYS A 15 -15.26 38.25 1.76
C CYS A 15 -15.70 38.29 3.23
N TRP A 16 -14.87 37.83 4.17
CA TRP A 16 -15.20 37.84 5.59
C TRP A 16 -15.34 39.26 6.18
N ASN A 17 -14.52 40.20 5.69
CA ASN A 17 -14.40 41.56 6.24
C ASN A 17 -15.39 42.57 5.64
N THR A 18 -16.23 42.19 4.68
CA THR A 18 -17.15 43.13 3.99
C THR A 18 -18.51 43.24 4.66
N ASN A 19 -19.36 42.22 4.55
CA ASN A 19 -20.74 42.25 5.07
C ASN A 19 -21.25 40.85 5.43
N ARG A 20 -22.48 40.75 5.96
CA ARG A 20 -23.08 39.46 6.34
C ARG A 20 -23.13 38.46 5.18
N ALA A 21 -23.42 38.92 3.97
CA ALA A 21 -23.44 38.07 2.78
C ALA A 21 -22.05 37.50 2.47
N GLY A 22 -20.99 38.30 2.57
CA GLY A 22 -19.61 37.86 2.40
C GLY A 22 -19.20 36.78 3.43
N LYS A 23 -19.65 36.89 4.68
CA LYS A 23 -19.44 35.84 5.71
C LYS A 23 -20.18 34.55 5.36
N THR A 24 -21.42 34.64 4.88
CA THR A 24 -22.18 33.46 4.42
C THR A 24 -21.48 32.78 3.24
N SER A 25 -21.03 33.54 2.24
CA SER A 25 -20.27 33.00 1.11
C SER A 25 -18.95 32.35 1.54
N TYR A 26 -18.22 32.95 2.49
CA TYR A 26 -17.01 32.36 3.07
C TYR A 26 -17.30 30.99 3.70
N ILE A 27 -18.30 30.91 4.58
CA ILE A 27 -18.66 29.66 5.27
C ILE A 27 -19.06 28.61 4.24
N LEU A 28 -19.92 28.96 3.29
CA LEU A 28 -20.37 28.04 2.24
C LEU A 28 -19.21 27.49 1.40
N LEU A 29 -18.27 28.34 0.98
CA LEU A 29 -17.11 27.91 0.20
C LEU A 29 -16.17 27.00 1.01
N ILE A 30 -15.91 27.32 2.28
CA ILE A 30 -15.11 26.45 3.15
C ILE A 30 -15.82 25.12 3.38
N THR A 31 -17.13 25.13 3.67
CA THR A 31 -17.90 23.89 3.87
C THR A 31 -17.92 23.03 2.62
N LEU A 32 -18.13 23.62 1.44
CA LEU A 32 -18.07 22.88 0.17
C LEU A 32 -16.67 22.33 -0.11
N TYR A 33 -15.62 23.11 0.16
CA TYR A 33 -14.24 22.66 0.00
C TYR A 33 -13.91 21.51 0.93
N LEU A 34 -14.21 21.62 2.22
CA LEU A 34 -14.01 20.56 3.20
C LEU A 34 -14.84 19.32 2.84
N GLY A 35 -16.11 19.51 2.49
CA GLY A 35 -17.00 18.44 2.05
C GLY A 35 -16.47 17.69 0.83
N GLY A 36 -16.03 18.42 -0.21
CA GLY A 36 -15.45 17.83 -1.41
C GLY A 36 -14.13 17.11 -1.15
N ASN A 37 -13.30 17.59 -0.23
CA ASN A 37 -12.04 16.94 0.13
C ASN A 37 -12.23 15.74 1.07
N SER A 38 -13.36 15.67 1.80
CA SER A 38 -13.61 14.61 2.79
C SER A 38 -13.58 13.22 2.16
N ALA A 39 -14.12 13.06 0.94
CA ALA A 39 -14.10 11.79 0.22
C ALA A 39 -12.67 11.29 -0.08
N ASN A 40 -11.72 12.18 -0.39
CA ASN A 40 -10.33 11.80 -0.61
C ASN A 40 -9.61 11.49 0.72
N ILE A 41 -10.01 12.18 1.79
CA ILE A 41 -9.46 11.97 3.14
C ILE A 41 -9.93 10.62 3.69
N THR A 42 -11.18 10.22 3.47
CA THR A 42 -11.69 8.93 3.95
C THR A 42 -10.93 7.77 3.35
N ASP A 43 -10.68 7.78 2.04
CA ASP A 43 -9.89 6.75 1.36
C ASP A 43 -8.45 6.72 1.89
N PHE A 44 -7.86 7.89 2.15
CA PHE A 44 -6.52 7.99 2.72
C PHE A 44 -6.45 7.47 4.16
N ILE A 45 -7.44 7.78 5.00
CA ILE A 45 -7.50 7.25 6.38
C ILE A 45 -7.70 5.74 6.36
N GLN A 46 -8.56 5.24 5.45
CA GLN A 46 -8.85 3.83 5.35
C GLN A 46 -7.66 3.04 4.79
N TYR A 47 -7.12 3.40 3.63
CA TYR A 47 -6.13 2.58 2.93
C TYR A 47 -4.70 3.07 3.11
N GLY A 48 -4.51 4.34 3.46
CA GLY A 48 -3.20 4.97 3.56
C GLY A 48 -2.39 4.81 2.27
N ARG A 49 -1.09 4.62 2.43
CA ARG A 49 -0.13 4.50 1.32
C ARG A 49 0.15 3.05 0.90
N GLY A 50 -0.72 2.08 1.23
CA GLY A 50 -0.49 0.66 0.89
C GLY A 50 -0.23 -0.27 2.09
N ARG A 51 -0.34 0.25 3.33
CA ARG A 51 -0.28 -0.54 4.58
C ARG A 51 0.91 -1.54 4.64
N TYR A 52 2.09 -1.14 4.16
CA TYR A 52 3.26 -2.02 3.99
C TYR A 52 3.65 -2.82 5.23
N LEU A 53 3.65 -2.19 6.41
CA LEU A 53 3.95 -2.89 7.67
C LEU A 53 2.94 -4.01 7.95
N ASN A 54 1.65 -3.80 7.66
CA ASN A 54 0.64 -4.82 7.86
C ASN A 54 0.82 -5.98 6.88
N ALA A 55 1.27 -5.70 5.66
CA ALA A 55 1.60 -6.75 4.69
C ALA A 55 2.80 -7.59 5.16
N LEU A 56 3.86 -6.97 5.69
CA LEU A 56 5.00 -7.72 6.22
C LEU A 56 4.64 -8.48 7.51
N LYS A 57 3.78 -7.92 8.37
CA LYS A 57 3.24 -8.64 9.54
C LYS A 57 2.40 -9.83 9.13
N TYR A 58 1.58 -9.71 8.08
CA TYR A 58 0.83 -10.81 7.51
C TYR A 58 1.76 -11.91 6.99
N ILE A 59 2.76 -11.54 6.19
CA ILE A 59 3.80 -12.47 5.71
C ILE A 59 4.46 -13.18 6.89
N ALA A 60 4.89 -12.45 7.92
CA ALA A 60 5.54 -13.04 9.09
C ALA A 60 4.63 -13.98 9.90
N ALA A 61 3.35 -13.67 10.03
CA ALA A 61 2.38 -14.51 10.73
C ALA A 61 2.00 -15.78 9.96
N GLU A 62 2.03 -15.72 8.63
CA GLU A 62 1.69 -16.85 7.77
C GLU A 62 2.90 -17.71 7.40
N SER A 63 4.13 -17.22 7.58
CA SER A 63 5.35 -17.99 7.39
C SER A 63 5.56 -19.00 8.51
N LYS A 64 6.13 -20.16 8.17
CA LYS A 64 6.37 -21.25 9.15
C LYS A 64 7.69 -21.09 9.88
N THR A 65 8.69 -20.55 9.19
CA THR A 65 10.03 -20.38 9.72
C THR A 65 10.29 -18.90 10.04
N PRO A 66 11.10 -18.62 11.06
CA PRO A 66 11.54 -17.26 11.33
C PRO A 66 12.36 -16.66 10.17
N GLU A 67 13.05 -17.49 9.38
CA GLU A 67 13.71 -17.06 8.15
C GLU A 67 12.71 -17.10 7.00
N ILE A 68 12.34 -15.92 6.51
CA ILE A 68 11.28 -15.73 5.53
C ILE A 68 11.89 -15.25 4.23
N SER A 69 11.67 -16.01 3.15
CA SER A 69 12.16 -15.64 1.82
C SER A 69 11.13 -14.82 1.06
N VAL A 70 11.52 -13.61 0.65
CA VAL A 70 10.64 -12.67 -0.06
C VAL A 70 11.32 -12.17 -1.33
N SER A 71 10.56 -12.05 -2.41
CA SER A 71 10.99 -11.35 -3.62
C SER A 71 9.92 -10.39 -4.11
N SER A 72 10.26 -9.54 -5.08
CA SER A 72 9.32 -8.62 -5.68
C SER A 72 9.56 -8.37 -7.18
N ASP A 73 8.58 -7.78 -7.84
CA ASP A 73 8.64 -7.31 -9.23
C ASP A 73 9.46 -6.04 -9.43
N HIS A 74 9.66 -5.26 -8.36
CA HIS A 74 10.39 -4.00 -8.38
C HIS A 74 11.35 -3.87 -7.19
N ASP A 75 12.59 -4.32 -7.40
CA ASP A 75 13.63 -4.39 -6.37
C ASP A 75 13.88 -3.06 -5.67
N PHE A 76 14.09 -1.96 -6.40
CA PHE A 76 14.49 -0.70 -5.76
C PHE A 76 13.46 -0.17 -4.75
N ARG A 77 12.18 -0.11 -5.12
CA ARG A 77 11.09 0.42 -4.28
C ARG A 77 10.73 -0.55 -3.15
N ASN A 78 10.46 -1.81 -3.49
CA ASN A 78 9.96 -2.77 -2.51
C ASN A 78 11.07 -3.22 -1.55
N MET A 79 12.32 -3.37 -1.99
CA MET A 79 13.43 -3.65 -1.09
C MET A 79 13.66 -2.51 -0.09
N MET A 80 13.51 -1.24 -0.50
CA MET A 80 13.63 -0.10 0.41
C MET A 80 12.55 -0.15 1.51
N LEU A 81 11.29 -0.38 1.12
CA LEU A 81 10.18 -0.49 2.07
C LEU A 81 10.35 -1.69 3.00
N ILE A 82 10.72 -2.85 2.47
CA ILE A 82 10.97 -4.07 3.26
C ILE A 82 12.11 -3.84 4.24
N ASN A 83 13.23 -3.27 3.81
CA ASN A 83 14.37 -2.99 4.68
C ASN A 83 14.04 -1.99 5.78
N TYR A 84 13.21 -0.99 5.48
CA TYR A 84 12.74 -0.04 6.47
C TYR A 84 11.78 -0.67 7.48
N TYR A 85 10.83 -1.50 7.03
CA TYR A 85 9.76 -2.01 7.89
C TYR A 85 10.08 -3.31 8.62
N ARG A 86 11.04 -4.12 8.13
CA ARG A 86 11.38 -5.42 8.75
C ARG A 86 11.79 -5.32 10.22
N GLN A 87 12.35 -4.18 10.64
CA GLN A 87 12.73 -3.93 12.04
C GLN A 87 11.54 -3.80 13.00
N TYR A 88 10.33 -3.58 12.48
CA TYR A 88 9.09 -3.46 13.26
C TYR A 88 8.27 -4.75 13.26
N LEU A 89 8.84 -5.85 12.75
CA LEU A 89 8.18 -7.15 12.79
C LEU A 89 8.24 -7.74 14.20
N PRO A 90 7.14 -8.36 14.66
CA PRO A 90 7.13 -9.02 15.96
C PRO A 90 8.01 -10.27 15.95
N GLY A 91 8.60 -10.59 17.10
CA GLY A 91 9.33 -11.84 17.32
C GLY A 91 10.70 -11.89 16.65
N ASN A 92 11.12 -13.10 16.28
CA ASN A 92 12.41 -13.39 15.64
C ASN A 92 12.31 -13.47 14.10
N ALA A 93 11.26 -12.93 13.50
CA ALA A 93 11.05 -12.93 12.06
C ALA A 93 12.17 -12.15 11.34
N ARG A 94 12.80 -12.80 10.37
CA ARG A 94 13.92 -12.30 9.57
C ARG A 94 13.57 -12.44 8.10
N ILE A 95 13.25 -11.32 7.47
CA ILE A 95 13.00 -11.29 6.03
C ILE A 95 14.33 -11.26 5.27
N GLN A 96 14.55 -12.29 4.48
CA GLN A 96 15.59 -12.38 3.47
C GLN A 96 15.02 -11.99 2.10
N TYR A 97 15.43 -10.82 1.61
CA TYR A 97 15.00 -10.33 0.30
C TYR A 97 15.88 -10.91 -0.82
N TYR A 98 15.25 -11.45 -1.85
CA TYR A 98 15.88 -11.88 -3.10
C TYR A 98 15.54 -10.90 -4.22
N LYS A 99 16.56 -10.40 -4.90
CA LYS A 99 16.37 -9.57 -6.10
C LYS A 99 15.67 -10.35 -7.20
N LYS A 100 14.93 -9.65 -8.06
CA LYS A 100 14.17 -10.22 -9.19
C LYS A 100 15.00 -11.13 -10.11
N ASP A 101 16.28 -10.85 -10.29
CA ASP A 101 17.13 -11.71 -11.12
C ASP A 101 17.44 -13.05 -10.42
N ALA A 102 17.53 -13.05 -9.08
CA ALA A 102 17.70 -14.27 -8.28
C ALA A 102 16.37 -15.00 -8.02
N PHE A 103 15.25 -14.28 -8.06
CA PHE A 103 13.88 -14.77 -7.84
C PHE A 103 13.56 -16.00 -8.68
N TRP A 104 13.78 -15.92 -9.99
CA TRP A 104 13.44 -16.97 -10.94
C TRP A 104 14.27 -18.25 -10.76
N HIS A 105 15.31 -18.19 -9.94
CA HIS A 105 16.22 -19.31 -9.70
C HIS A 105 16.06 -19.94 -8.32
N ARG A 106 15.59 -19.20 -7.31
CA ARG A 106 15.53 -19.67 -5.91
C ARG A 106 14.12 -19.91 -5.35
N ASP A 107 13.05 -19.59 -6.10
CA ASP A 107 11.64 -19.84 -5.74
C ASP A 107 11.33 -19.51 -4.26
N PRO A 108 11.29 -18.21 -3.89
CA PRO A 108 11.00 -17.82 -2.52
C PRO A 108 9.60 -18.27 -2.10
N GLU A 109 9.39 -18.26 -0.79
CA GLU A 109 8.09 -18.52 -0.15
C GLU A 109 7.08 -17.44 -0.55
N TRP A 110 7.50 -16.18 -0.57
CA TRP A 110 6.63 -15.03 -0.82
C TRP A 110 7.07 -14.21 -2.02
N LEU A 111 6.08 -13.75 -2.79
CA LEU A 111 6.24 -12.80 -3.88
C LEU A 111 5.33 -11.60 -3.66
N ILE A 112 5.90 -10.39 -3.76
CA ILE A 112 5.16 -9.13 -3.66
C ILE A 112 5.14 -8.50 -5.05
N LEU A 113 3.94 -8.32 -5.62
CA LEU A 113 3.76 -7.48 -6.79
C LEU A 113 3.22 -6.11 -6.38
N HIS A 114 3.56 -5.08 -7.15
CA HIS A 114 3.06 -3.73 -6.91
C HIS A 114 2.37 -3.12 -8.14
N SER A 115 1.44 -2.20 -7.89
CA SER A 115 0.86 -1.34 -8.93
C SER A 115 0.52 0.03 -8.34
N ASP A 116 0.71 1.07 -9.15
CA ASP A 116 0.25 2.45 -8.88
C ASP A 116 -1.09 2.78 -9.55
N GLU A 117 -1.68 1.83 -10.30
CA GLU A 117 -3.01 2.01 -10.88
C GLU A 117 -4.09 1.85 -9.79
N LYS A 118 -5.00 2.83 -9.69
CA LYS A 118 -6.05 2.85 -8.65
C LYS A 118 -6.98 1.62 -8.70
N GLU A 119 -7.23 1.09 -9.89
CA GLU A 119 -8.10 -0.05 -10.16
C GLU A 119 -7.31 -1.31 -10.51
N ALA A 120 -6.05 -1.39 -10.06
CA ALA A 120 -5.19 -2.53 -10.33
C ALA A 120 -5.84 -3.85 -9.87
N THR A 121 -5.94 -4.79 -10.80
CA THR A 121 -6.30 -6.17 -10.52
C THR A 121 -5.06 -7.04 -10.71
N ALA A 122 -4.91 -8.07 -9.87
CA ALA A 122 -3.81 -8.99 -9.95
C ALA A 122 -4.33 -10.39 -10.28
N PRO A 123 -3.64 -11.17 -11.13
CA PRO A 123 -4.08 -12.51 -11.49
C PRO A 123 -4.15 -13.40 -10.24
N PRO A 124 -5.12 -14.31 -10.13
CA PRO A 124 -5.29 -15.14 -8.93
C PRO A 124 -4.11 -16.07 -8.68
N SER A 125 -3.38 -16.43 -9.73
CA SER A 125 -2.20 -17.29 -9.65
C SER A 125 -1.16 -16.92 -10.69
N LEU A 126 0.10 -17.19 -10.37
CA LEU A 126 1.27 -16.99 -11.22
C LEU A 126 2.15 -18.23 -11.21
N PHE A 127 2.99 -18.38 -12.23
CA PHE A 127 3.98 -19.46 -12.30
C PHE A 127 5.38 -18.89 -12.41
N SER A 128 6.33 -19.45 -11.65
CA SER A 128 7.75 -19.15 -11.85
C SER A 128 8.28 -19.81 -13.12
N LYS A 129 9.47 -19.39 -13.59
CA LYS A 129 10.17 -20.08 -14.70
C LYS A 129 10.39 -21.57 -14.42
N ARG A 130 10.48 -21.95 -13.13
CA ARG A 130 10.62 -23.34 -12.67
C ARG A 130 9.28 -24.05 -12.48
N LYS A 131 8.18 -23.44 -12.96
CA LYS A 131 6.79 -23.92 -12.86
C LYS A 131 6.26 -24.03 -11.42
N ASN A 132 6.89 -23.34 -10.45
CA ASN A 132 6.32 -23.23 -9.11
C ASN A 132 5.13 -22.28 -9.14
N ARG A 133 4.04 -22.69 -8.49
CA ARG A 133 2.79 -21.93 -8.47
C ARG A 133 2.78 -20.99 -7.27
N PHE A 134 2.36 -19.77 -7.53
CA PHE A 134 2.18 -18.71 -6.56
C PHE A 134 0.72 -18.27 -6.60
N ASP A 135 0.01 -18.40 -5.49
CA ASP A 135 -1.39 -17.99 -5.39
C ASP A 135 -1.51 -16.66 -4.67
N LEU A 136 -2.37 -15.77 -5.18
CA LEU A 136 -2.68 -14.50 -4.55
C LEU A 136 -3.44 -14.78 -3.25
N VAL A 137 -2.84 -14.47 -2.11
CA VAL A 137 -3.45 -14.71 -0.79
C VAL A 137 -3.95 -13.43 -0.12
N ARG A 138 -3.39 -12.27 -0.49
CA ARG A 138 -3.81 -11.00 0.10
C ARG A 138 -3.55 -9.79 -0.80
N HIS A 139 -4.45 -8.82 -0.72
CA HIS A 139 -4.29 -7.49 -1.33
C HIS A 139 -4.26 -6.41 -0.25
N PHE A 140 -3.29 -5.51 -0.35
CA PHE A 140 -3.16 -4.32 0.49
C PHE A 140 -3.29 -3.08 -0.41
N PRO A 141 -4.49 -2.46 -0.47
CA PRO A 141 -4.72 -1.32 -1.35
C PRO A 141 -4.12 -0.02 -0.83
N PHE A 142 -3.96 0.96 -1.73
CA PHE A 142 -3.55 2.33 -1.42
C PHE A 142 -4.57 3.35 -1.96
N SER A 143 -4.56 4.56 -1.41
CA SER A 143 -5.60 5.57 -1.67
C SER A 143 -5.35 6.49 -2.89
N GLY A 144 -4.41 6.16 -3.78
CA GLY A 144 -4.19 6.89 -5.04
C GLY A 144 -3.33 8.17 -4.98
N ILE A 145 -3.13 8.79 -3.82
CA ILE A 145 -2.33 10.05 -3.73
C ILE A 145 -0.83 9.76 -3.75
N SER A 146 -0.41 8.70 -3.07
CA SER A 146 0.98 8.23 -3.02
C SER A 146 1.03 6.83 -2.42
N GLY A 147 1.94 5.99 -2.93
CA GLY A 147 2.07 4.60 -2.52
C GLY A 147 1.72 3.63 -3.64
N TRP A 148 1.50 2.38 -3.27
CA TRP A 148 1.27 1.28 -4.21
C TRP A 148 0.33 0.25 -3.60
N HIS A 149 -0.46 -0.41 -4.44
CA HIS A 149 -1.08 -1.68 -4.09
C HIS A 149 0.04 -2.69 -3.87
N TRP A 150 -0.06 -3.49 -2.82
CA TRP A 150 0.76 -4.69 -2.66
C TRP A 150 -0.13 -5.93 -2.79
N PHE A 151 0.20 -6.76 -3.77
CA PHE A 151 -0.42 -8.06 -3.98
C PHE A 151 0.54 -9.12 -3.47
N ILE A 152 0.10 -9.85 -2.45
CA ILE A 152 0.91 -10.84 -1.75
C ILE A 152 0.56 -12.20 -2.30
N TYR A 153 1.57 -12.83 -2.90
CA TYR A 153 1.50 -14.17 -3.41
C TYR A 153 2.29 -15.12 -2.53
N HIS A 154 1.73 -16.30 -2.29
CA HIS A 154 2.36 -17.36 -1.53
C HIS A 154 2.63 -18.56 -2.43
N ASN A 155 3.85 -19.09 -2.33
CA ASN A 155 4.25 -20.26 -3.08
C ASN A 155 3.55 -21.51 -2.54
N THR A 156 2.81 -22.23 -3.40
CA THR A 156 2.02 -23.39 -2.97
C THR A 156 2.88 -24.53 -2.46
N ALA A 157 4.16 -24.60 -2.88
CA ALA A 157 5.13 -25.56 -2.36
C ALA A 157 5.37 -25.40 -0.85
N TYR A 158 5.13 -24.21 -0.29
CA TYR A 158 5.27 -23.92 1.13
C TYR A 158 3.92 -23.99 1.88
N MET A 159 2.78 -24.18 1.19
CA MET A 159 1.45 -24.23 1.82
C MET A 159 1.17 -25.58 2.52
N THR A 160 1.67 -26.70 1.98
CA THR A 160 1.39 -28.10 2.37
C THR A 160 1.75 -28.53 3.80
N SER A 161 2.10 -27.60 4.69
CA SER A 161 2.38 -27.87 6.11
C SER A 161 1.62 -26.99 7.12
N LYS A 162 0.52 -26.33 6.73
CA LYS A 162 -0.41 -25.67 7.67
C LYS A 162 -1.82 -26.17 7.32
N PRO A 163 -2.54 -26.89 8.21
CA PRO A 163 -3.95 -27.18 7.95
C PRO A 163 -4.70 -25.85 7.87
N MET A 164 -5.54 -25.71 6.84
CA MET A 164 -6.40 -24.56 6.63
C MET A 164 -7.26 -24.36 7.90
N PRO A 165 -7.29 -23.17 8.52
CA PRO A 165 -8.29 -22.93 9.55
C PRO A 165 -9.68 -23.01 8.92
N PRO A 166 -10.68 -23.56 9.64
CA PRO A 166 -12.05 -23.72 9.15
C PRO A 166 -12.72 -22.40 8.79
#